data_AF-F0YBW1-F1
#
_entry.id   AF-F0YBW1-F1
#
_cell.length_a   1.000
_cell.length_b   1.000
_cell.length_c   1.000
_cell.angle_alpha   90.00
_cell.angle_beta   90.00
_cell.angle_gamma   90.00
#
_symmetry.space_group_name_H-M   'P 1'
#
loop_
_entity.id
_entity.type
_entity.pdbx_description
1 polymer ?
#
loop_
_entity_poly.entity_id
_entity_poly.type
_entity_poly.pdbx_seq_one_letter_code
_entity_poly.pdbx_strand_id
1 'polypeptide(L)' 'RAELDEGKVRQLREMFDHMDMDGSGDIEVDEVEQAMKFVRALNPQHPFDREKILQTFEYTDSDGSGTLSFDEFLTVMTS' A
#
# COMPACT_ATOMS: atom_id res chain seq x y z
N ARG A 1 -0.52 2.23 -22.41
CA ARG A 1 0.49 1.34 -21.80
C ARG A 1 1.23 2.23 -20.82
N ALA A 2 0.87 2.18 -19.53
CA ALA A 2 1.47 3.08 -18.56
C ALA A 2 2.96 2.73 -18.47
N GLU A 3 3.80 3.58 -19.05
CA GLU A 3 5.22 3.60 -18.73
C GLU A 3 5.27 3.99 -17.26
N LEU A 4 5.46 2.98 -16.40
CA LEU A 4 5.75 3.23 -15.00
C LEU A 4 7.08 3.98 -14.99
N ASP A 5 7.01 5.30 -14.84
CA ASP A 5 8.16 6.17 -14.63
C ASP A 5 9.03 5.49 -13.56
N GLU A 6 10.29 5.16 -13.86
CA GLU A 6 11.17 4.44 -12.93
C GLU A 6 11.25 5.17 -11.56
N GLY A 7 11.07 6.50 -11.57
CA GLY A 7 10.93 7.31 -10.37
C GLY A 7 9.70 6.95 -9.52
N LYS A 8 8.55 6.68 -10.14
CA LYS A 8 7.31 6.31 -9.44
C LYS A 8 7.41 4.91 -8.85
N VAL A 9 7.98 3.94 -9.58
CA VAL A 9 8.25 2.59 -9.04
C VAL A 9 9.20 2.66 -7.86
N ARG A 10 10.24 3.50 -7.95
CA ARG A 10 11.20 3.69 -6.87
C ARG A 10 10.56 4.33 -5.64
N GLN A 11 9.73 5.35 -5.82
CA GLN A 11 8.96 5.94 -4.71
C GLN A 11 7.99 4.95 -4.08
N LEU A 12 7.31 4.14 -4.89
CA LEU A 12 6.41 3.09 -4.39
C LEU A 12 7.17 2.01 -3.63
N ARG A 13 8.39 1.67 -4.06
CA ARG A 13 9.28 0.77 -3.33
C ARG A 13 9.78 1.35 -2.02
N GLU A 14 10.20 2.62 -2.00
CA GLU A 14 10.58 3.30 -0.77
C GLU A 14 9.40 3.42 0.20
N MET A 15 8.19 3.67 -0.31
CA MET A 15 6.99 3.62 0.50
C MET A 15 6.73 2.22 1.02
N PHE A 16 6.80 1.18 0.17
CA PHE A 16 6.60 -0.21 0.57
C PHE A 16 7.55 -0.62 1.67
N ASP A 17 8.85 -0.34 1.53
CA ASP A 17 9.90 -0.61 2.52
C ASP A 17 9.68 0.17 3.83
N HIS A 18 8.99 1.31 3.78
CA HIS A 18 8.61 2.07 4.97
C HIS A 18 7.34 1.54 5.65
N MET A 19 6.52 0.77 4.91
CA MET A 19 5.28 0.17 5.40
C MET A 19 5.55 -1.22 5.98
N ASP A 20 6.31 -2.03 5.25
CA ASP A 20 6.86 -3.33 5.65
C ASP A 20 7.89 -3.12 6.77
N MET A 21 7.40 -2.97 7.99
CA MET A 21 8.20 -2.65 9.17
C MET A 21 8.89 -3.90 9.71
N ASP A 22 8.33 -5.08 9.47
CA ASP A 22 8.90 -6.35 9.88
C ASP A 22 9.88 -6.93 8.84
N GLY A 23 9.88 -6.40 7.62
CA GLY A 23 10.75 -6.82 6.53
C GLY A 23 10.36 -8.19 5.97
N SER A 24 9.09 -8.58 6.11
CA SER A 24 8.55 -9.83 5.60
C SER A 24 8.53 -9.87 4.08
N GLY A 25 8.48 -8.70 3.44
CA GLY A 25 8.32 -8.55 1.99
C GLY A 25 6.87 -8.44 1.53
N ASP A 26 5.93 -8.45 2.48
CA ASP A 26 4.49 -8.34 2.28
C ASP A 26 3.94 -7.31 3.29
N ILE A 27 2.95 -6.51 2.94
CA ILE A 27 2.38 -5.52 3.87
C ILE A 27 1.14 -6.11 4.52
N GLU A 28 1.19 -6.28 5.83
CA GLU A 28 0.03 -6.72 6.61
C GLU A 28 -1.00 -5.59 6.77
N VAL A 29 -2.27 -5.94 7.04
CA VAL A 29 -3.32 -4.96 7.32
C VAL A 29 -2.91 -3.96 8.43
N ASP A 30 -2.27 -4.46 9.49
CA ASP A 30 -1.79 -3.65 10.61
C ASP A 30 -0.70 -2.65 10.19
N GLU A 31 0.15 -3.03 9.24
CA GLU A 31 1.21 -2.20 8.68
C GLU A 31 0.65 -1.12 7.76
N VAL A 32 -0.35 -1.44 6.93
CA VAL A 32 -1.10 -0.44 6.17
C VAL A 32 -1.76 0.57 7.11
N GLU A 33 -2.37 0.11 8.20
CA GLU A 33 -3.00 1.03 9.17
C GLU A 33 -1.99 2.01 9.80
N GLN A 34 -0.75 1.58 10.04
CA GLN A 34 0.32 2.46 10.55
C GLN A 34 0.83 3.41 9.47
N ALA A 35 1.11 2.89 8.28
CA ALA A 35 1.56 3.68 7.14
C ALA A 35 0.58 4.82 6.79
N MET A 36 -0.70 4.50 6.78
CA MET A 36 -1.75 5.45 6.43
C MET A 36 -1.93 6.54 7.49
N LYS A 37 -1.63 6.27 8.77
CA LYS A 37 -1.53 7.32 9.80
C LYS A 37 -0.40 8.30 9.50
N PHE A 38 0.73 7.81 8.97
CA PHE A 38 1.85 8.64 8.56
C PHE A 38 1.51 9.49 7.32
N VAL A 39 0.89 8.88 6.30
CA VAL A 39 0.44 9.61 5.10
C VAL A 39 -0.62 10.67 5.46
N ARG A 40 -1.54 10.38 6.38
CA ARG A 40 -2.49 11.35 6.91
C ARG A 40 -1.82 12.53 7.62
N ALA A 41 -0.74 12.28 8.37
CA ALA A 41 0.01 13.34 9.03
C ALA A 41 0.68 14.28 8.01
N LEU A 42 1.07 13.75 6.85
CA LEU A 42 1.67 14.52 5.75
C LEU A 42 0.63 15.18 4.83
N ASN A 43 -0.54 14.55 4.64
CA ASN A 43 -1.61 15.01 3.75
C ASN A 43 -3.01 14.85 4.39
N PRO A 44 -3.43 15.80 5.23
CA PRO A 44 -4.71 15.74 5.94
C PRO A 44 -5.96 15.87 5.05
N GLN A 45 -5.79 16.19 3.76
CA GLN A 45 -6.89 16.33 2.80
C GLN A 45 -7.36 15.00 2.20
N HIS A 46 -6.63 13.90 2.44
CA HIS A 46 -7.05 12.59 1.96
C HIS A 46 -8.06 11.98 2.95
N PRO A 47 -9.32 11.73 2.55
CA PRO A 47 -10.30 11.08 3.42
C PRO A 47 -9.86 9.63 3.64
N PHE A 48 -9.42 9.35 4.87
CA PHE A 48 -8.99 8.02 5.31
C PHE A 48 -10.15 7.30 6.00
N ASP A 49 -10.73 6.32 5.31
CA ASP A 49 -11.71 5.39 5.87
C ASP A 49 -11.06 4.02 6.02
N ARG A 50 -10.91 3.56 7.27
CA ARG A 50 -10.39 2.21 7.59
C ARG A 50 -11.18 1.12 6.87
N GLU A 51 -12.49 1.28 6.80
CA GLU A 51 -13.39 0.36 6.10
C GLU A 51 -13.09 0.31 4.60
N LYS A 52 -12.77 1.46 4.00
CA LYS A 52 -12.38 1.56 2.59
C LYS A 52 -11.01 0.96 2.33
N ILE A 53 -10.08 1.07 3.29
CA ILE A 53 -8.78 0.40 3.22
C ILE A 53 -8.98 -1.11 3.27
N LEU A 54 -9.73 -1.63 4.24
CA LEU A 54 -10.01 -3.07 4.34
C LEU A 54 -10.70 -3.60 3.08
N GLN A 55 -11.68 -2.87 2.54
CA GLN A 55 -12.31 -3.23 1.27
C GLN A 55 -11.33 -3.21 0.10
N THR A 56 -10.44 -2.21 0.05
CA THR A 56 -9.42 -2.13 -1.01
C THR A 56 -8.42 -3.28 -0.85
N PHE A 57 -8.06 -3.61 0.38
CA PHE A 57 -7.17 -4.69 0.73
C PHE A 57 -7.78 -6.03 0.33
N GLU A 58 -8.99 -6.36 0.80
CA GLU A 58 -9.71 -7.59 0.41
C GLU A 58 -9.99 -7.68 -1.09
N TYR A 59 -10.17 -6.55 -1.78
CA TYR A 59 -10.34 -6.55 -3.23
C TYR A 59 -9.04 -6.83 -3.98
N THR A 60 -7.92 -6.45 -3.38
CA THR A 60 -6.59 -6.55 -4.01
C THR A 60 -5.92 -7.87 -3.68
N ASP A 61 -6.03 -8.31 -2.42
CA ASP A 61 -5.58 -9.59 -1.88
C ASP A 61 -6.30 -10.74 -2.62
N SER A 62 -5.75 -11.07 -3.78
CA SER A 62 -6.37 -11.99 -4.72
C SER A 62 -6.04 -13.44 -4.38
N ASP A 63 -4.95 -13.64 -3.63
CA ASP A 63 -4.52 -14.94 -3.13
C ASP A 63 -5.11 -15.27 -1.75
N GLY A 64 -5.71 -14.30 -1.08
CA GLY A 64 -6.33 -14.46 0.24
C GLY A 64 -5.29 -14.68 1.34
N SER A 65 -4.08 -14.16 1.14
CA SER A 65 -2.98 -14.26 2.10
C SER A 65 -3.25 -13.43 3.37
N GLY A 66 -4.14 -12.43 3.29
CA GLY A 66 -4.32 -11.44 4.34
C GLY A 66 -3.19 -10.40 4.38
N THR A 67 -2.34 -10.40 3.35
CA THR A 67 -1.18 -9.51 3.17
C THR A 67 -1.18 -8.94 1.75
N LEU A 68 -0.51 -7.81 1.53
CA LEU A 68 -0.32 -7.25 0.19
C LEU A 68 1.13 -7.41 -0.24
N SER A 69 1.38 -8.26 -1.22
CA SER A 69 2.69 -8.35 -1.83
C SER A 69 3.02 -7.08 -2.63
N PHE A 70 4.32 -6.83 -2.87
CA PHE A 70 4.76 -5.67 -3.64
C PHE A 70 4.06 -5.52 -5.01
N ASP A 71 3.77 -6.63 -5.69
CA ASP A 71 3.12 -6.65 -7.00
C ASP A 71 1.64 -6.21 -6.93
N GLU A 72 0.94 -6.67 -5.89
CA GLU A 72 -0.44 -6.28 -5.59
C GLU A 72 -0.53 -4.82 -5.18
N PHE A 73 0.41 -4.36 -4.35
CA PHE A 73 0.55 -2.96 -3.97
C PHE A 73 0.77 -2.05 -5.19
N LEU A 74 1.64 -2.45 -6.13
CA LEU A 74 1.82 -1.73 -7.40
C LEU A 74 0.54 -1.70 -8.21
N THR A 75 -0.21 -2.80 -8.26
CA THR A 75 -1.47 -2.88 -9.01
C THR A 75 -2.51 -1.89 -8.46
N VAL A 76 -2.60 -1.72 -7.14
CA VAL A 76 -3.50 -0.74 -6.48
C VAL A 76 -3.08 0.69 -6.75
N MET A 77 -1.79 0.98 -6.65
CA MET A 77 -1.27 2.36 -6.77
C MET A 77 -1.17 2.83 -8.23
N THR A 78 -1.28 1.90 -9.19
CA THR A 78 -1.16 2.20 -10.63
C THR A 78 -2.46 1.98 -11.40
N SER A 79 -3.46 1.32 -10.82
CA SER A 79 -4.86 1.32 -11.28
C SER A 79 -5.49 2.70 -11.19
#